data_AF-A0A9C6X2E6-F1
#
_entry.id   AF-A0A9C6X2E6-F1
#
_cell.length_a   1.000
_cell.length_b   1.000
_cell.length_c   1.000
_cell.angle_alpha   90.00
_cell.angle_beta   90.00
_cell.angle_gamma   90.00
#
_symmetry.space_group_name_H-M   'P 1'
#
loop_
_entity.id
_entity.type
_entity.pdbx_description
1 polymer ?
#
loop_
_entity_poly.entity_id
_entity_poly.type
_entity_poly.pdbx_seq_one_letter_code
_entity_poly.pdbx_strand_id
1 'polypeptide(L)'
;MAPFALLAPTTLVVFLLPVAKASCPCPALLPPAAKEVCASDRRTYASMCHLECAALPGLSLLYSGPCSSTERVNSLPTHGTPEPPRHPATMEVKKLRDCFQDHRCGAATCSECAEGDAACRAMCQRRCECGCGGRGGGLPTGAPLDQVLFDECRRQRGCGSKKYLACGVKCRTQECVDECWLSLRECECECVREASAQLGNNTSPGRQSSPSIAATPTSRGDDTSPSALVDGALGRLLNASLLTRGTSGRRRRSATEELTRWGNCKRERQCATVTCGECGGDDAGCRAMCWWNCQCGCGGQPRGGMDHELWMKCCADRGCYEEREACEAGCKGREWACWDQCSLGSLRCACECVQQVGSAAPSPPADGGNGGLASGATSGDQGQKEGTGL
;
A
#
# COMPACT_ATOMS: atom_id res chain seq x y z
N MET A 1 -44.53 -54.29 -51.30
CA MET A 1 -44.35 -55.17 -50.13
C MET A 1 -42.90 -55.63 -50.12
N ALA A 2 -42.26 -55.63 -48.95
CA ALA A 2 -40.88 -56.08 -48.70
C ALA A 2 -40.69 -57.60 -48.99
N PRO A 3 -39.56 -58.27 -48.70
CA PRO A 3 -38.19 -57.83 -48.35
C PRO A 3 -37.04 -58.63 -49.04
N PHE A 4 -35.81 -58.11 -48.85
CA PHE A 4 -34.51 -58.76 -48.58
C PHE A 4 -34.26 -60.26 -48.84
N ALA A 5 -33.09 -60.57 -49.43
CA ALA A 5 -31.97 -61.23 -48.73
C ALA A 5 -30.79 -61.49 -49.69
N LEU A 6 -29.63 -60.87 -49.46
CA LEU A 6 -28.35 -61.36 -49.98
C LEU A 6 -27.26 -61.26 -48.90
N LEU A 7 -26.58 -62.40 -48.75
CA LEU A 7 -25.42 -62.69 -47.93
C LEU A 7 -24.16 -62.01 -48.49
N ALA A 8 -23.24 -61.60 -47.62
CA ALA A 8 -21.83 -62.06 -47.62
C ALA A 8 -20.95 -61.24 -46.65
N PRO A 9 -19.86 -61.83 -46.12
CA PRO A 9 -19.06 -61.29 -45.02
C PRO A 9 -17.84 -60.52 -45.54
N THR A 10 -17.50 -59.39 -44.92
CA THR A 10 -16.25 -58.68 -45.23
C THR A 10 -15.39 -58.52 -43.99
N THR A 11 -14.52 -59.53 -43.83
CA THR A 11 -13.08 -59.41 -43.59
C THR A 11 -12.58 -58.20 -42.80
N LEU A 12 -12.23 -58.51 -41.55
CA LEU A 12 -11.26 -57.87 -40.69
C LEU A 12 -9.93 -57.62 -41.43
N VAL A 13 -9.62 -56.37 -41.77
CA VAL A 13 -8.26 -55.95 -42.19
C VAL A 13 -7.71 -55.05 -41.09
N VAL A 14 -6.92 -55.64 -40.21
CA VAL A 14 -6.08 -54.93 -39.23
C VAL A 14 -4.92 -54.29 -40.00
N PHE A 15 -5.04 -52.99 -40.28
CA PHE A 15 -3.91 -52.18 -40.71
C PHE A 15 -2.94 -52.03 -39.53
N LEU A 16 -1.92 -52.89 -39.51
CA LEU A 16 -0.69 -52.64 -38.76
C LEU A 16 0.06 -51.48 -39.42
N LEU A 17 -0.25 -50.26 -39.00
CA LEU A 17 0.60 -49.11 -39.31
C LEU A 17 1.90 -49.23 -38.50
N PRO A 18 3.08 -49.13 -39.13
CA PRO A 18 4.33 -49.03 -38.41
C PRO A 18 4.33 -47.70 -37.67
N VAL A 19 4.39 -47.75 -36.34
CA VAL A 19 4.66 -46.56 -35.53
C VAL A 19 6.09 -46.11 -35.88
N ALA A 20 6.20 -45.20 -36.83
CA ALA A 20 7.40 -44.40 -37.01
C ALA A 20 7.63 -43.68 -35.68
N LYS A 21 8.70 -44.05 -34.96
CA LYS A 21 9.18 -43.26 -33.82
C LYS A 21 9.34 -41.84 -34.31
N ALA A 22 8.53 -40.91 -33.79
CA ALA A 22 8.66 -39.49 -34.05
C ALA A 22 10.03 -39.04 -33.54
N SER A 23 11.02 -39.03 -34.42
CA SER A 23 12.29 -38.38 -34.17
C SER A 23 12.05 -36.88 -34.25
N CYS A 24 12.08 -36.22 -33.09
CA CYS A 24 11.96 -34.77 -33.00
C CYS A 24 13.07 -34.07 -33.78
N PRO A 25 12.75 -33.23 -34.79
CA PRO A 25 13.75 -32.48 -35.54
C PRO A 25 14.23 -31.26 -34.74
N CYS A 26 14.80 -31.49 -33.56
CA CYS A 26 15.45 -30.42 -32.79
C CYS A 26 16.94 -30.34 -33.18
N PRO A 27 17.50 -29.14 -33.39
CA PRO A 27 18.92 -28.99 -33.74
C PRO A 27 19.81 -29.52 -32.62
N ALA A 28 20.86 -30.26 -32.97
CA ALA A 28 21.85 -30.76 -32.02
C ALA A 28 22.57 -29.59 -31.35
N LEU A 29 22.59 -29.57 -30.01
CA LEU A 29 23.19 -28.50 -29.21
C LEU A 29 24.70 -28.71 -29.09
N LEU A 30 25.52 -27.72 -29.44
CA LEU A 30 26.93 -27.64 -29.04
C LEU A 30 27.04 -27.06 -27.62
N PRO A 31 27.95 -27.57 -26.75
CA PRO A 31 28.13 -27.04 -25.39
C PRO A 31 29.09 -25.82 -25.35
N PRO A 32 29.06 -24.97 -24.28
CA PRO A 32 28.28 -25.10 -23.04
C PRO A 32 27.43 -23.86 -22.71
N ALA A 33 26.10 -23.98 -22.62
CA ALA A 33 25.25 -23.10 -21.79
C ALA A 33 23.76 -23.48 -21.85
N ALA A 34 23.22 -23.94 -20.71
CA ALA A 34 21.97 -23.45 -20.11
C ALA A 34 20.72 -23.25 -20.99
N LYS A 35 20.41 -24.17 -21.90
CA LYS A 35 19.08 -24.21 -22.54
C LYS A 35 18.19 -25.36 -22.05
N GLU A 36 18.66 -26.11 -21.07
CA GLU A 36 17.84 -27.13 -20.41
C GLU A 36 16.62 -26.48 -19.76
N VAL A 37 15.52 -27.23 -19.73
CA VAL A 37 14.27 -26.79 -19.12
C VAL A 37 13.68 -27.90 -18.27
N CYS A 38 13.06 -27.54 -17.15
CA CYS A 38 12.34 -28.47 -16.29
C CYS A 38 10.86 -28.40 -16.65
N ALA A 39 10.26 -29.53 -17.02
CA ALA A 39 8.84 -29.61 -17.34
C ALA A 39 8.00 -30.01 -16.10
N SER A 40 6.67 -29.94 -16.24
CA SER A 40 5.70 -30.27 -15.19
C SER A 40 5.76 -31.73 -14.73
N ASP A 41 6.31 -32.62 -15.56
CA ASP A 41 6.62 -34.03 -15.22
C ASP A 41 7.91 -34.18 -14.39
N ARG A 42 8.55 -33.07 -14.01
CA ARG A 42 9.83 -33.00 -13.29
C ARG A 42 10.98 -33.67 -14.05
N ARG A 43 10.90 -33.76 -15.37
CA ARG A 43 12.01 -34.19 -16.23
C ARG A 43 12.71 -32.98 -16.84
N THR A 44 14.03 -33.07 -16.86
CA THR A 44 14.87 -32.11 -17.59
C THR A 44 14.84 -32.45 -19.07
N TYR A 45 14.43 -31.49 -19.90
CA TYR A 45 14.52 -31.56 -21.35
C TYR A 45 15.71 -30.73 -21.82
N ALA A 46 16.41 -31.22 -22.85
CA ALA A 46 17.61 -30.57 -23.38
C ALA A 46 17.33 -29.16 -23.93
N SER A 47 16.11 -28.90 -24.37
CA SER A 47 15.61 -27.56 -24.71
C SER A 47 14.10 -27.48 -24.72
N MET A 48 13.55 -26.27 -24.83
CA MET A 48 12.10 -26.05 -25.04
C MET A 48 11.55 -26.84 -26.24
N CYS A 49 12.32 -26.92 -27.34
CA CYS A 49 11.95 -27.72 -28.51
C CYS A 49 11.70 -29.19 -28.14
N HIS A 50 12.55 -29.76 -27.28
CA HIS A 50 12.42 -31.14 -26.85
C HIS A 50 11.22 -31.36 -25.92
N LEU A 51 10.85 -30.35 -25.12
CA LEU A 51 9.66 -30.37 -24.26
C LEU A 51 8.39 -30.34 -25.12
N GLU A 52 8.30 -29.40 -26.06
CA GLU A 52 7.14 -29.27 -26.95
C GLU A 52 6.99 -30.50 -27.86
N CYS A 53 8.10 -31.04 -28.36
CA CYS A 53 8.05 -32.21 -29.21
C CYS A 53 7.67 -33.50 -28.48
N ALA A 54 7.86 -33.58 -27.16
CA ALA A 54 7.38 -34.72 -26.38
C ALA A 54 5.86 -34.86 -26.44
N ALA A 55 5.12 -33.78 -26.72
CA ALA A 55 3.69 -33.74 -27.00
C ALA A 55 2.81 -34.56 -26.03
N LEU A 56 3.24 -34.66 -24.76
CA LEU A 56 2.50 -35.38 -23.74
C LEU A 56 1.34 -34.50 -23.25
N PRO A 57 0.11 -35.02 -23.14
CA PRO A 57 -1.03 -34.24 -22.65
C PRO A 57 -0.78 -33.78 -21.21
N GLY A 58 -0.89 -32.47 -20.97
CA GLY A 58 -0.65 -31.85 -19.65
C GLY A 58 0.82 -31.54 -19.34
N LEU A 59 1.74 -31.80 -20.29
CA LEU A 59 3.14 -31.43 -20.15
C LEU A 59 3.34 -29.94 -20.47
N SER A 60 3.86 -29.19 -19.50
CA SER A 60 4.13 -27.75 -19.64
C SER A 60 5.49 -27.42 -19.06
N LEU A 61 6.04 -26.26 -19.42
CA LEU A 61 7.24 -25.74 -18.77
C LEU A 61 6.95 -25.44 -17.30
N LEU A 62 7.82 -25.89 -16.40
CA LEU A 62 7.82 -25.50 -14.99
C LEU A 62 8.78 -24.33 -14.75
N TYR A 63 10.05 -24.47 -15.12
CA TYR A 63 11.05 -23.40 -15.10
C TYR A 63 12.23 -23.67 -16.05
N SER A 64 12.97 -22.61 -16.39
CA SER A 64 14.23 -22.71 -17.15
C SER A 64 15.37 -23.26 -16.28
N GLY A 65 16.16 -24.18 -16.83
CA GLY A 65 17.22 -24.92 -16.13
C GLY A 65 16.85 -26.38 -15.88
N PRO A 66 17.82 -27.22 -15.48
CA PRO A 66 17.55 -28.62 -15.14
C PRO A 66 16.68 -28.73 -13.89
N CYS A 67 15.86 -29.78 -13.82
CA CYS A 67 15.17 -30.12 -12.58
C CYS A 67 16.17 -30.46 -11.48
N SER A 68 15.97 -29.90 -10.28
CA SER A 68 16.81 -30.19 -9.11
C SER A 68 16.76 -31.67 -8.73
N SER A 69 17.92 -32.28 -8.45
CA SER A 69 18.07 -33.73 -8.23
C SER A 69 17.41 -34.28 -6.95
N THR A 70 16.80 -33.44 -6.13
CA THR A 70 16.22 -33.83 -4.83
C THR A 70 14.90 -34.60 -4.94
N GLU A 71 14.34 -34.79 -6.13
CA GLU A 71 12.98 -35.35 -6.32
C GLU A 71 12.96 -36.67 -7.11
N ARG A 72 14.12 -37.28 -7.36
CA ARG A 72 14.22 -38.57 -8.07
C ARG A 72 14.03 -39.82 -7.20
N VAL A 73 13.58 -39.66 -5.95
CA VAL A 73 13.21 -40.79 -5.08
C VAL A 73 11.73 -40.66 -4.71
N ASN A 74 10.88 -41.09 -5.64
CA ASN A 74 9.68 -41.89 -5.40
C ASN A 74 8.75 -41.80 -6.61
N SER A 75 8.83 -42.80 -7.48
CA SER A 75 7.83 -43.05 -8.52
C SER A 75 7.16 -44.39 -8.24
N LEU A 76 5.88 -44.38 -7.85
CA LEU A 76 4.78 -45.21 -8.37
C LEU A 76 3.46 -44.76 -7.68
N PRO A 77 2.28 -44.99 -8.27
CA PRO A 77 1.11 -44.13 -8.13
C PRO A 77 0.16 -44.67 -7.08
N THR A 78 -0.29 -43.81 -6.18
CA THR A 78 -1.53 -44.08 -5.45
C THR A 78 -2.44 -42.88 -5.62
N HIS A 79 -3.62 -43.18 -6.16
CA HIS A 79 -4.77 -42.30 -6.24
C HIS A 79 -4.92 -41.46 -4.97
N GLY A 80 -4.92 -40.13 -5.13
CA GLY A 80 -5.20 -39.16 -4.09
C GLY A 80 -4.12 -39.08 -3.01
N THR A 81 -3.21 -38.12 -3.12
CA THR A 81 -2.41 -37.69 -1.98
C THR A 81 -2.63 -36.21 -1.67
N PRO A 82 -2.62 -35.86 -0.37
CA PRO A 82 -2.94 -34.53 0.14
C PRO A 82 -1.83 -33.55 -0.25
N GLU A 83 -2.16 -32.26 -0.22
CA GLU A 83 -1.14 -31.20 -0.27
C GLU A 83 0.05 -31.54 0.65
N PRO A 84 1.29 -31.19 0.25
CA PRO A 84 2.42 -31.20 1.19
C PRO A 84 2.02 -30.38 2.42
N PRO A 85 2.52 -30.71 3.63
CA PRO A 85 2.15 -29.97 4.83
C PRO A 85 2.50 -28.50 4.62
N ARG A 86 1.48 -27.66 4.38
CA ARG A 86 1.67 -26.21 4.34
C ARG A 86 2.25 -25.83 5.69
N HIS A 87 3.44 -25.24 5.70
CA HIS A 87 3.92 -24.58 6.91
C HIS A 87 2.90 -23.51 7.30
N PRO A 88 2.58 -23.37 8.60
CA PRO A 88 1.63 -22.37 9.03
C PRO A 88 2.07 -20.98 8.54
N ALA A 89 1.17 -20.23 7.91
CA ALA A 89 1.40 -18.86 7.47
C ALA A 89 1.91 -17.99 8.63
N THR A 90 1.39 -18.21 9.84
CA THR A 90 1.89 -17.63 11.08
C THR A 90 3.40 -17.85 11.32
N MET A 91 3.91 -19.04 11.02
CA MET A 91 5.33 -19.36 11.17
C MET A 91 6.18 -18.72 10.08
N GLU A 92 5.70 -18.69 8.84
CA GLU A 92 6.38 -18.03 7.72
C GLU A 92 6.45 -16.51 7.89
N VAL A 93 5.36 -15.89 8.36
CA VAL A 93 5.34 -14.45 8.70
C VAL A 93 6.32 -14.15 9.82
N LYS A 94 6.37 -14.99 10.87
CA LYS A 94 7.34 -14.84 11.95
C LYS A 94 8.78 -14.87 11.42
N LYS A 95 9.11 -15.89 10.62
CA LYS A 95 10.45 -16.04 10.01
C LYS A 95 10.85 -14.82 9.16
N LEU A 96 9.91 -14.30 8.37
CA LEU A 96 10.14 -13.08 7.58
C LEU A 96 10.39 -11.87 8.47
N ARG A 97 9.59 -11.67 9.52
CA ARG A 97 9.78 -10.55 10.47
C ARG A 97 11.10 -10.63 11.22
N ASP A 98 11.47 -11.82 11.69
CA ASP A 98 12.75 -12.05 12.36
C ASP A 98 13.91 -11.70 11.41
N CYS A 99 13.82 -12.13 10.15
CA CYS A 99 14.81 -11.75 9.14
C CYS A 99 14.85 -10.23 8.87
N PHE A 100 13.70 -9.55 8.79
CA PHE A 100 13.67 -8.09 8.62
C PHE A 100 14.37 -7.37 9.77
N GLN A 101 14.24 -7.90 10.98
CA GLN A 101 14.89 -7.38 12.17
C GLN A 101 16.40 -7.63 12.15
N ASP A 102 16.82 -8.86 11.84
CA ASP A 102 18.22 -9.26 11.78
C ASP A 102 19.00 -8.47 10.72
N HIS A 103 18.40 -8.29 9.54
CA HIS A 103 18.98 -7.50 8.46
C HIS A 103 18.68 -6.00 8.54
N ARG A 104 17.94 -5.57 9.57
CA ARG A 104 17.55 -4.18 9.80
C ARG A 104 16.97 -3.53 8.54
N CYS A 105 16.01 -4.16 7.88
CA CYS A 105 15.44 -3.72 6.60
C CYS A 105 14.66 -2.39 6.64
N GLY A 106 14.72 -1.60 7.71
CA GLY A 106 14.07 -0.30 7.78
C GLY A 106 14.78 0.78 6.94
N ALA A 107 14.03 1.78 6.49
CA ALA A 107 14.51 2.92 5.70
C ALA A 107 15.79 3.63 6.23
N ALA A 108 16.12 3.49 7.52
CA ALA A 108 17.29 4.10 8.15
C ALA A 108 18.64 3.41 7.80
N THR A 109 18.64 2.19 7.27
CA THR A 109 19.87 1.43 6.96
C THR A 109 20.31 1.52 5.51
N CYS A 110 19.58 2.27 4.69
CA CYS A 110 19.85 2.46 3.27
C CYS A 110 20.92 3.54 3.04
N SER A 111 22.15 3.25 3.43
CA SER A 111 23.29 4.19 3.35
C SER A 111 23.66 4.60 1.92
N GLU A 112 23.20 3.85 0.91
CA GLU A 112 23.39 4.18 -0.51
C GLU A 112 22.46 5.31 -0.98
N CYS A 113 21.42 5.65 -0.23
CA CYS A 113 20.45 6.67 -0.60
C CYS A 113 20.85 8.05 -0.11
N ALA A 114 20.70 9.06 -0.97
CA ALA A 114 20.91 10.45 -0.59
C ALA A 114 19.96 10.88 0.55
N GLU A 115 20.42 11.81 1.38
CA GLU A 115 19.58 12.44 2.39
C GLU A 115 18.38 13.12 1.70
N GLY A 116 17.17 12.93 2.24
CA GLY A 116 15.95 13.43 1.59
C GLY A 116 15.38 12.57 0.45
N ASP A 117 16.12 11.58 -0.08
CA ASP A 117 15.60 10.65 -1.10
C ASP A 117 14.71 9.56 -0.49
N ALA A 118 13.43 9.88 -0.32
CA ALA A 118 12.44 8.97 0.23
C ALA A 118 12.13 7.78 -0.71
N ALA A 119 12.22 7.98 -2.02
CA ALA A 119 11.95 6.94 -3.02
C ALA A 119 13.05 5.86 -2.98
N CYS A 120 14.32 6.29 -2.96
CA CYS A 120 15.43 5.37 -2.81
C CYS A 120 15.34 4.58 -1.50
N ARG A 121 15.07 5.25 -0.36
CA ARG A 121 14.93 4.57 0.94
C ARG A 121 13.78 3.56 0.95
N ALA A 122 12.64 3.90 0.33
CA ALA A 122 11.51 2.98 0.22
C ALA A 122 11.85 1.74 -0.62
N MET A 123 12.52 1.91 -1.76
CA MET A 123 12.92 0.78 -2.62
C MET A 123 14.00 -0.08 -1.98
N CYS A 124 14.98 0.53 -1.33
CA CYS A 124 16.03 -0.19 -0.60
C CYS A 124 15.42 -1.05 0.53
N GLN A 125 14.51 -0.49 1.33
CA GLN A 125 13.76 -1.25 2.34
C GLN A 125 13.03 -2.44 1.70
N ARG A 126 12.27 -2.23 0.63
CA ARG A 126 11.54 -3.31 -0.07
C ARG A 126 12.48 -4.39 -0.59
N ARG A 127 13.63 -4.01 -1.16
CA ARG A 127 14.63 -4.97 -1.67
C ARG A 127 15.19 -5.84 -0.53
N CYS A 128 15.48 -5.24 0.62
CA CYS A 128 15.91 -5.97 1.81
C CYS A 128 14.83 -6.94 2.28
N GLU A 129 13.58 -6.47 2.42
CA GLU A 129 12.44 -7.31 2.81
C GLU A 129 12.24 -8.49 1.83
N CYS A 130 12.39 -8.26 0.53
CA CYS A 130 12.28 -9.32 -0.47
C CYS A 130 13.46 -10.31 -0.47
N GLY A 131 14.65 -9.86 -0.08
CA GLY A 131 15.81 -10.73 0.15
C GLY A 131 15.56 -11.77 1.24
N CYS A 132 14.87 -11.38 2.32
CA CYS A 132 14.52 -12.25 3.43
C CYS A 132 13.60 -13.43 3.07
N GLY A 133 12.80 -13.30 2.00
CA GLY A 133 11.97 -14.39 1.50
C GLY A 133 12.69 -15.41 0.62
N GLY A 134 13.99 -15.24 0.36
CA GLY A 134 14.72 -16.05 -0.64
C GLY A 134 14.26 -15.78 -2.08
N ARG A 135 13.45 -14.73 -2.32
CA ARG A 135 12.82 -14.43 -3.62
C ARG A 135 13.62 -13.41 -4.44
N GLY A 136 14.95 -13.58 -4.47
CA GLY A 136 15.81 -12.93 -5.48
C GLY A 136 16.11 -11.43 -5.26
N GLY A 137 16.05 -10.93 -4.03
CA GLY A 137 16.68 -9.66 -3.67
C GLY A 137 18.12 -9.90 -3.23
N GLY A 138 19.08 -9.99 -4.16
CA GLY A 138 20.49 -9.90 -3.76
C GLY A 138 20.72 -8.61 -2.96
N LEU A 139 21.60 -8.66 -1.95
CA LEU A 139 22.04 -7.53 -1.11
C LEU A 139 22.27 -6.26 -1.97
N PRO A 140 22.09 -5.05 -1.42
CA PRO A 140 22.10 -3.83 -2.19
C PRO A 140 23.49 -3.65 -2.79
N THR A 141 23.55 -3.67 -4.11
CA THR A 141 24.68 -3.19 -4.87
C THR A 141 24.14 -2.19 -5.87
N GLY A 142 23.96 -0.95 -5.38
CA GLY A 142 24.40 0.25 -6.09
C GLY A 142 23.60 0.78 -7.29
N ALA A 143 22.42 0.24 -7.63
CA ALA A 143 21.57 0.84 -8.65
C ALA A 143 20.29 1.43 -8.03
N PRO A 144 20.00 2.74 -8.19
CA PRO A 144 18.74 3.32 -7.77
C PRO A 144 17.61 2.64 -8.56
N LEU A 145 16.82 1.86 -7.84
CA LEU A 145 15.63 1.23 -8.40
C LEU A 145 14.61 2.30 -8.76
N ASP A 146 14.03 2.18 -9.94
CA ASP A 146 13.01 3.11 -10.41
C ASP A 146 11.69 2.83 -9.67
N GLN A 147 11.40 3.69 -8.69
CA GLN A 147 10.14 3.69 -7.94
C GLN A 147 8.92 3.76 -8.88
N VAL A 148 9.04 4.42 -10.03
CA VAL A 148 7.97 4.53 -11.03
C VAL A 148 7.68 3.17 -11.67
N LEU A 149 8.71 2.42 -12.06
CA LEU A 149 8.54 1.07 -12.63
C LEU A 149 7.93 0.10 -11.61
N PHE A 150 8.34 0.22 -10.35
CA PHE A 150 7.76 -0.57 -9.26
C PHE A 150 6.28 -0.24 -9.05
N ASP A 151 5.93 1.05 -8.97
CA ASP A 151 4.54 1.48 -8.77
C ASP A 151 3.66 1.14 -9.98
N GLU A 152 4.20 1.20 -11.20
CA GLU A 152 3.54 0.73 -12.41
C GLU A 152 3.21 -0.77 -12.32
N CYS A 153 4.20 -1.61 -11.99
CA CYS A 153 3.99 -3.05 -11.82
C CYS A 153 2.94 -3.34 -10.74
N ARG A 154 3.01 -2.66 -9.59
CA ARG A 154 2.02 -2.84 -8.51
C ARG A 154 0.61 -2.53 -8.98
N ARG A 155 0.46 -1.49 -9.81
CA ARG A 155 -0.84 -1.10 -10.35
C ARG A 155 -1.36 -2.13 -11.34
N GLN A 156 -0.51 -2.58 -12.26
CA GLN A 156 -0.87 -3.59 -13.28
C GLN A 156 -1.26 -4.93 -12.65
N ARG A 157 -0.52 -5.37 -11.62
CA ARG A 157 -0.77 -6.64 -10.92
C ARG A 157 -1.80 -6.53 -9.79
N GLY A 158 -2.22 -5.33 -9.45
CA GLY A 158 -3.08 -5.09 -8.29
C GLY A 158 -2.43 -5.49 -6.96
N CYS A 159 -1.10 -5.34 -6.82
CA CYS A 159 -0.33 -5.59 -5.59
C CYS A 159 -0.55 -4.48 -4.53
N GLY A 160 -1.79 -4.02 -4.37
CA GLY A 160 -2.16 -2.88 -3.54
C GLY A 160 -2.76 -3.28 -2.21
N SER A 161 -2.78 -2.32 -1.28
CA SER A 161 -3.50 -2.44 -0.01
C SER A 161 -4.96 -2.83 -0.20
N LYS A 162 -5.61 -2.48 -1.32
CA LYS A 162 -6.99 -2.90 -1.64
C LYS A 162 -7.15 -4.41 -1.71
N LYS A 163 -6.23 -5.14 -2.36
CA LYS A 163 -6.28 -6.61 -2.45
C LYS A 163 -6.04 -7.25 -1.09
N TYR A 164 -5.09 -6.71 -0.33
CA TYR A 164 -4.81 -7.14 1.05
C TYR A 164 -5.98 -6.85 2.01
N LEU A 165 -6.56 -5.65 1.96
CA LEU A 165 -7.72 -5.25 2.77
C LEU A 165 -8.94 -6.11 2.42
N ALA A 166 -9.22 -6.31 1.13
CA ALA A 166 -10.31 -7.19 0.69
C ALA A 166 -10.11 -8.66 1.12
N CYS A 167 -8.85 -9.10 1.24
CA CYS A 167 -8.49 -10.41 1.78
C CYS A 167 -8.69 -10.45 3.30
N GLY A 168 -8.13 -9.48 4.03
CA GLY A 168 -8.20 -9.39 5.49
C GLY A 168 -9.62 -9.23 6.04
N VAL A 169 -10.50 -8.46 5.38
CA VAL A 169 -11.91 -8.31 5.79
C VAL A 169 -12.68 -9.64 5.73
N LYS A 170 -12.24 -10.59 4.91
CA LYS A 170 -12.86 -11.92 4.81
C LYS A 170 -12.28 -12.92 5.81
N CYS A 171 -11.16 -12.59 6.44
CA CYS A 171 -10.46 -13.49 7.35
C CYS A 171 -11.08 -13.49 8.75
N ARG A 172 -11.18 -14.69 9.34
CA ARG A 172 -11.65 -14.89 10.72
C ARG A 172 -10.55 -15.38 11.67
N THR A 173 -9.38 -15.69 11.15
CA THR A 173 -8.24 -16.25 11.90
C THR A 173 -6.97 -15.49 11.54
N GLN A 174 -6.02 -15.45 12.48
CA GLN A 174 -4.70 -14.86 12.24
C GLN A 174 -3.97 -15.54 11.08
N GLU A 175 -4.10 -16.87 10.98
CA GLU A 175 -3.52 -17.66 9.88
C GLU A 175 -3.98 -17.17 8.50
N CYS A 176 -5.28 -16.87 8.34
CA CYS A 176 -5.82 -16.32 7.08
C CYS A 176 -5.25 -14.90 6.80
N VAL A 177 -5.16 -14.06 7.84
CA VAL A 177 -4.58 -12.71 7.70
C VAL A 177 -3.10 -12.79 7.29
N ASP A 178 -2.36 -13.74 7.86
CA ASP A 178 -0.96 -14.00 7.54
C ASP A 178 -0.80 -14.53 6.12
N GLU A 179 -1.69 -15.41 5.63
CA GLU A 179 -1.74 -15.82 4.22
C GLU A 179 -1.97 -14.62 3.28
N CYS A 180 -2.92 -13.74 3.62
CA CYS A 180 -3.17 -12.51 2.85
C CYS A 180 -1.94 -11.60 2.80
N TRP A 181 -1.21 -11.49 3.92
CA TRP A 181 0.01 -10.71 4.01
C TRP A 181 1.14 -11.30 3.17
N LEU A 182 1.35 -12.62 3.25
CA LEU A 182 2.34 -13.34 2.45
C LEU A 182 2.08 -13.18 0.95
N SER A 183 0.82 -13.29 0.53
CA SER A 183 0.42 -13.08 -0.86
C SER A 183 0.69 -11.64 -1.34
N LEU A 184 0.43 -10.63 -0.50
CA LEU A 184 0.77 -9.25 -0.82
C LEU A 184 2.29 -9.09 -0.99
N ARG A 185 3.08 -9.64 -0.06
CA ARG A 185 4.54 -9.52 -0.10
C ARG A 185 5.15 -10.23 -1.29
N GLU A 186 4.64 -11.39 -1.65
CA GLU A 186 5.05 -12.10 -2.86
C GLU A 186 4.84 -11.23 -4.11
N CYS A 187 3.64 -10.66 -4.26
CA CYS A 187 3.30 -9.75 -5.36
C CYS A 187 4.24 -8.53 -5.42
N GLU A 188 4.49 -7.89 -4.27
CA GLU A 188 5.42 -6.75 -4.21
C GLU A 188 6.85 -7.16 -4.60
N CYS A 189 7.34 -8.32 -4.16
CA CYS A 189 8.69 -8.77 -4.46
C CYS A 189 8.90 -9.14 -5.94
N GLU A 190 7.88 -9.66 -6.61
CA GLU A 190 7.90 -9.82 -8.06
C GLU A 190 8.09 -8.48 -8.77
N CYS A 191 7.38 -7.44 -8.32
CA CYS A 191 7.53 -6.09 -8.87
C CYS A 191 8.91 -5.48 -8.58
N VAL A 192 9.49 -5.72 -7.41
CA VAL A 192 10.87 -5.28 -7.12
C VAL A 192 11.85 -5.94 -8.10
N ARG A 193 11.69 -7.24 -8.37
CA ARG A 193 12.53 -7.98 -9.30
C ARG A 193 12.39 -7.48 -10.74
N GLU A 194 11.16 -7.20 -11.18
CA GLU A 194 10.89 -6.65 -12.52
C GLU A 194 11.49 -5.25 -12.70
N ALA A 195 11.31 -4.36 -11.72
CA ALA A 195 11.92 -3.04 -11.75
C ALA A 195 13.46 -3.14 -11.81
N SER A 196 14.04 -4.08 -11.05
CA SER A 196 15.50 -4.33 -11.06
C SER A 196 16.00 -4.82 -12.43
N ALA A 197 15.24 -5.70 -13.09
CA ALA A 197 15.63 -6.28 -14.38
C ALA A 197 15.63 -5.25 -15.52
N GLN A 198 14.67 -4.31 -15.51
CA GLN A 198 14.58 -3.29 -16.56
C GLN A 198 15.72 -2.26 -16.51
N LEU A 199 16.24 -1.94 -15.32
CA LEU A 199 17.45 -1.14 -15.20
C LEU A 199 18.68 -1.84 -15.81
N GLY A 200 18.81 -3.15 -15.63
CA GLY A 200 19.89 -3.94 -16.24
C GLY A 200 19.88 -3.89 -17.77
N ASN A 201 18.70 -3.88 -18.39
CA ASN A 201 18.56 -3.84 -19.85
C ASN A 201 18.81 -2.46 -20.46
N ASN A 202 18.54 -1.38 -19.72
CA ASN A 202 18.72 -0.01 -20.20
C ASN A 202 20.17 0.51 -20.06
N THR A 203 21.08 -0.27 -19.46
CA THR A 203 22.47 0.15 -19.19
C THR A 203 23.51 -0.43 -20.16
N SER A 204 23.10 -0.91 -21.35
CA SER A 204 24.06 -1.23 -22.43
C SER A 204 24.37 0.02 -23.28
N PRO A 205 25.64 0.27 -23.68
CA PRO A 205 26.08 1.55 -24.25
C PRO A 205 25.63 1.69 -25.70
N GLY A 206 24.43 2.23 -25.88
CA GLY A 206 23.80 2.44 -27.18
C GLY A 206 23.26 3.86 -27.34
N ARG A 207 24.14 4.85 -27.20
CA ARG A 207 24.14 6.11 -27.98
C ARG A 207 22.75 6.63 -28.42
N GLN A 208 22.08 7.41 -27.56
CA GLN A 208 21.20 8.49 -28.04
C GLN A 208 21.43 9.75 -27.22
N SER A 209 22.13 10.67 -27.88
CA SER A 209 22.33 12.05 -27.49
C SER A 209 20.98 12.76 -27.39
N SER A 210 20.70 13.39 -26.25
CA SER A 210 19.77 14.53 -26.21
C SER A 210 20.59 15.82 -26.16
N PRO A 211 20.22 16.85 -26.94
CA PRO A 211 21.03 18.04 -27.12
C PRO A 211 20.96 18.98 -25.92
N SER A 212 22.14 19.43 -25.49
CA SER A 212 22.33 20.55 -24.57
C SER A 212 21.69 21.81 -25.13
N ILE A 213 20.73 22.38 -24.40
CA ILE A 213 20.30 23.76 -24.64
C ILE A 213 21.34 24.67 -24.00
N ALA A 214 21.95 25.48 -24.86
CA ALA A 214 22.97 26.46 -24.56
C ALA A 214 22.46 27.54 -23.61
N ALA A 215 23.30 27.86 -22.63
CA ALA A 215 23.20 29.06 -21.82
C ALA A 215 23.42 30.30 -22.71
N THR A 216 22.57 31.31 -22.54
CA THR A 216 22.79 32.67 -23.05
C THR A 216 23.02 33.59 -21.84
N PRO A 217 24.00 34.52 -21.89
CA PRO A 217 24.33 35.35 -20.74
C PRO A 217 23.46 36.61 -20.72
N THR A 218 22.98 37.02 -19.54
CA THR A 218 22.40 38.35 -19.33
C THR A 218 23.25 39.10 -18.31
N SER A 219 23.69 40.27 -18.74
CA SER A 219 24.56 41.22 -18.04
C SER A 219 23.86 42.01 -16.95
N ARG A 220 24.61 42.28 -15.87
CA ARG A 220 24.72 43.51 -15.04
C ARG A 220 23.55 44.50 -14.97
N GLY A 221 23.24 44.91 -13.74
CA GLY A 221 23.43 46.32 -13.33
C GLY A 221 22.20 47.07 -12.81
N ASP A 222 22.07 47.06 -11.48
CA ASP A 222 21.80 48.19 -10.57
C ASP A 222 20.49 48.99 -10.54
N ASP A 223 20.14 49.28 -9.28
CA ASP A 223 19.08 50.09 -8.70
C ASP A 223 18.99 51.53 -9.23
N THR A 224 17.77 52.08 -9.27
CA THR A 224 17.35 53.25 -8.46
C THR A 224 15.93 53.74 -8.81
N SER A 225 15.10 53.92 -7.78
CA SER A 225 13.94 54.84 -7.75
C SER A 225 14.43 56.26 -7.41
N PRO A 226 13.71 57.39 -7.66
CA PRO A 226 12.42 57.68 -7.00
C PRO A 226 11.37 58.56 -7.75
N SER A 227 10.12 58.46 -7.27
CA SER A 227 9.06 59.49 -7.08
C SER A 227 8.61 60.46 -8.20
N ALA A 228 7.29 60.47 -8.52
CA ALA A 228 6.31 61.49 -8.08
C ALA A 228 5.05 61.63 -8.98
N LEU A 229 3.87 61.52 -8.35
CA LEU A 229 2.62 62.32 -8.46
C LEU A 229 2.07 62.83 -9.81
N VAL A 230 0.78 62.55 -10.09
CA VAL A 230 -0.31 63.57 -10.08
C VAL A 230 -1.71 62.93 -10.08
N ASP A 231 -2.59 63.58 -9.30
CA ASP A 231 -4.01 63.35 -9.02
C ASP A 231 -4.99 63.54 -10.20
N GLY A 232 -6.21 63.00 -10.04
CA GLY A 232 -7.38 63.40 -10.82
C GLY A 232 -8.66 62.64 -10.48
N ALA A 233 -9.41 63.11 -9.48
CA ALA A 233 -10.69 62.56 -9.03
C ALA A 233 -11.91 63.25 -9.69
N LEU A 234 -12.94 62.46 -10.04
CA LEU A 234 -14.37 62.80 -10.19
C LEU A 234 -15.08 61.49 -10.58
N GLY A 235 -16.22 61.03 -10.06
CA GLY A 235 -17.21 61.56 -9.14
C GLY A 235 -18.27 60.46 -8.98
N ARG A 236 -18.91 60.43 -7.80
CA ARG A 236 -19.76 59.36 -7.26
C ARG A 236 -21.08 59.14 -8.01
N LEU A 237 -21.55 57.90 -8.05
CA LEU A 237 -22.92 57.55 -7.63
C LEU A 237 -22.90 56.23 -6.85
N LEU A 238 -23.54 56.27 -5.68
CA LEU A 238 -23.60 55.26 -4.65
C LEU A 238 -24.66 54.21 -4.98
N ASN A 239 -24.37 52.93 -4.76
CA ASN A 239 -25.35 52.02 -4.18
C ASN A 239 -24.68 51.26 -3.03
N ALA A 240 -25.03 51.65 -1.81
CA ALA A 240 -24.49 51.09 -0.59
C ALA A 240 -25.33 49.89 -0.19
N SER A 241 -24.75 48.68 -0.26
CA SER A 241 -25.23 47.49 0.45
C SER A 241 -24.13 46.44 0.61
N LEU A 242 -22.92 46.82 1.06
CA LEU A 242 -21.94 45.85 1.57
C LEU A 242 -21.16 46.47 2.75
N LEU A 243 -21.71 46.26 3.94
CA LEU A 243 -21.04 46.51 5.20
C LEU A 243 -19.90 45.49 5.37
N THR A 244 -18.68 46.02 5.41
CA THR A 244 -17.59 45.65 6.32
C THR A 244 -17.35 44.15 6.60
N ARG A 245 -16.34 43.57 5.94
CA ARG A 245 -15.37 42.72 6.64
C ARG A 245 -14.04 42.71 5.89
N GLY A 246 -13.00 43.22 6.54
CA GLY A 246 -11.66 43.34 5.97
C GLY A 246 -11.15 42.00 5.44
N THR A 247 -10.83 41.97 4.16
CA THR A 247 -10.10 40.88 3.54
C THR A 247 -8.62 41.00 3.89
N SER A 248 -8.26 40.57 5.09
CA SER A 248 -6.93 39.98 5.29
C SER A 248 -6.91 38.67 4.49
N GLY A 249 -6.57 38.78 3.21
CA GLY A 249 -6.44 37.66 2.29
C GLY A 249 -5.27 36.76 2.69
N ARG A 250 -5.45 35.96 3.74
CA ARG A 250 -4.56 34.84 4.03
C ARG A 250 -4.72 33.87 2.86
N ARG A 251 -3.71 33.78 2.00
CA ARG A 251 -3.66 32.83 0.88
C ARG A 251 -4.14 31.47 1.39
N ARG A 252 -5.30 31.00 0.90
CA ARG A 252 -5.85 29.69 1.25
C ARG A 252 -4.83 28.65 0.77
N ARG A 253 -4.31 27.84 1.69
CA ARG A 253 -3.27 26.85 1.39
C ARG A 253 -3.82 25.80 0.43
N SER A 254 -2.93 25.19 -0.35
CA SER A 254 -3.32 24.08 -1.21
C SER A 254 -3.60 22.82 -0.39
N ALA A 255 -4.35 21.87 -0.97
CA ALA A 255 -4.58 20.56 -0.36
C ALA A 255 -3.26 19.83 -0.09
N THR A 256 -2.32 19.89 -1.02
CA THR A 256 -0.99 19.29 -0.88
C THR A 256 -0.21 19.86 0.31
N GLU A 257 -0.22 21.19 0.50
CA GLU A 257 0.45 21.85 1.62
C GLU A 257 -0.16 21.42 2.96
N GLU A 258 -1.49 21.36 3.04
CA GLU A 258 -2.19 20.95 4.25
C GLU A 258 -1.95 19.48 4.61
N LEU A 259 -2.03 18.57 3.63
CA LEU A 259 -1.79 17.15 3.86
C LEU A 259 -0.34 16.87 4.25
N THR A 260 0.61 17.57 3.64
CA THR A 260 2.04 17.51 4.00
C THR A 260 2.24 17.92 5.45
N ARG A 261 1.68 19.07 5.86
CA ARG A 261 1.77 19.56 7.25
C ARG A 261 1.14 18.59 8.24
N TRP A 262 -0.01 18.02 7.88
CA TRP A 262 -0.68 17.00 8.68
C TRP A 262 0.22 15.78 8.87
N GLY A 263 0.82 15.27 7.78
CA GLY A 263 1.77 14.16 7.80
C GLY A 263 3.00 14.43 8.66
N ASN A 264 3.60 15.62 8.55
CA ASN A 264 4.75 16.01 9.36
C ASN A 264 4.40 16.04 10.85
N CYS A 265 3.30 16.69 11.22
CA CYS A 265 2.83 16.74 12.60
C CYS A 265 2.59 15.33 13.18
N LYS A 266 2.01 14.41 12.40
CA LYS A 266 1.80 13.02 12.85
C LYS A 266 3.12 12.31 13.19
N ARG A 267 4.17 12.57 12.42
CA ARG A 267 5.50 11.99 12.67
C ARG A 267 6.17 12.62 13.88
N GLU A 268 6.14 13.94 13.98
CA GLU A 268 6.68 14.69 15.13
C GLU A 268 6.02 14.28 16.44
N ARG A 269 4.69 14.13 16.43
CA ARG A 269 3.91 13.67 17.59
C ARG A 269 3.87 12.15 17.75
N GLN A 270 4.51 11.41 16.84
CA GLN A 270 4.57 9.95 16.85
C GLN A 270 3.18 9.31 17.00
N CYS A 271 2.16 9.84 16.30
CA CYS A 271 0.76 9.40 16.52
C CYS A 271 0.57 7.90 16.31
N ALA A 272 1.35 7.25 15.41
CA ALA A 272 1.26 5.81 15.16
C ALA A 272 1.71 4.94 16.34
N THR A 273 2.51 5.48 17.24
CA THR A 273 3.08 4.77 18.41
C THR A 273 2.69 5.47 19.72
N VAL A 274 1.76 6.43 19.67
CA VAL A 274 1.31 7.14 20.87
C VAL A 274 0.62 6.15 21.80
N THR A 275 1.11 6.08 23.04
CA THR A 275 0.49 5.29 24.09
C THR A 275 -0.52 6.15 24.81
N CYS A 276 -1.81 5.88 24.60
CA CYS A 276 -2.84 6.42 25.47
C CYS A 276 -2.83 5.62 26.77
N GLY A 277 -2.29 6.21 27.84
CA GLY A 277 -2.21 5.57 29.16
C GLY A 277 -3.56 5.20 29.78
N GLU A 278 -4.66 5.74 29.22
CA GLU A 278 -6.04 5.40 29.58
C GLU A 278 -6.56 4.13 28.87
N CYS A 279 -5.85 3.62 27.86
CA CYS A 279 -6.24 2.41 27.13
C CYS A 279 -5.57 1.16 27.73
N GLY A 280 -6.35 0.12 27.97
CA GLY A 280 -5.82 -1.19 28.37
C GLY A 280 -4.95 -1.84 27.27
N GLY A 281 -4.08 -2.77 27.66
CA GLY A 281 -3.16 -3.48 26.76
C GLY A 281 -3.85 -4.24 25.62
N ASP A 282 -5.10 -4.67 25.81
CA ASP A 282 -5.86 -5.42 24.81
C ASP A 282 -6.95 -4.59 24.10
N ASP A 283 -7.16 -3.35 24.50
CA ASP A 283 -8.21 -2.49 23.92
C ASP A 283 -7.76 -1.84 22.61
N ALA A 284 -7.92 -2.58 21.52
CA ALA A 284 -7.60 -2.13 20.17
C ALA A 284 -8.47 -0.95 19.71
N GLY A 285 -9.73 -0.89 20.13
CA GLY A 285 -10.65 0.20 19.80
C GLY A 285 -10.22 1.51 20.44
N CYS A 286 -9.89 1.48 21.72
CA CYS A 286 -9.34 2.64 22.44
C CYS A 286 -8.03 3.12 21.80
N ARG A 287 -7.11 2.21 21.44
CA ARG A 287 -5.87 2.57 20.74
C ARG A 287 -6.13 3.19 19.36
N ALA A 288 -7.12 2.70 18.62
CA ALA A 288 -7.51 3.28 17.34
C ALA A 288 -8.08 4.70 17.52
N MET A 289 -8.95 4.91 18.50
CA MET A 289 -9.50 6.24 18.80
C MET A 289 -8.46 7.20 19.35
N CYS A 290 -7.49 6.70 20.12
CA CYS A 290 -6.32 7.45 20.54
C CYS A 290 -5.50 7.97 19.35
N TRP A 291 -5.21 7.08 18.40
CA TRP A 291 -4.52 7.41 17.16
C TRP A 291 -5.30 8.48 16.36
N TRP A 292 -6.62 8.31 16.21
CA TRP A 292 -7.48 9.26 15.52
C TRP A 292 -7.52 10.63 16.21
N ASN A 293 -7.62 10.67 17.54
CA ASN A 293 -7.57 11.93 18.28
C ASN A 293 -6.23 12.67 18.10
N CYS A 294 -5.10 11.95 18.12
CA CYS A 294 -3.78 12.52 17.82
C CYS A 294 -3.73 13.06 16.38
N GLN A 295 -4.19 12.25 15.42
CA GLN A 295 -4.24 12.60 14.01
C GLN A 295 -5.11 13.83 13.77
N CYS A 296 -6.31 13.91 14.35
CA CYS A 296 -7.22 15.03 14.20
C CYS A 296 -6.69 16.30 14.89
N GLY A 297 -5.97 16.15 16.00
CA GLY A 297 -5.21 17.24 16.61
C GLY A 297 -4.20 17.88 15.66
N CYS A 298 -3.55 17.09 14.80
CA CYS A 298 -2.68 17.61 13.74
C CYS A 298 -3.41 18.35 12.62
N GLY A 299 -4.69 18.04 12.40
CA GLY A 299 -5.60 18.78 11.52
C GLY A 299 -6.08 20.12 12.11
N GLY A 300 -5.87 20.32 13.42
CA GLY A 300 -6.38 21.47 14.17
C GLY A 300 -7.74 21.23 14.83
N GLN A 301 -8.23 19.99 14.85
CA GLN A 301 -9.47 19.62 15.51
C GLN A 301 -9.21 19.33 17.01
N PRO A 302 -10.15 19.67 17.90
CA PRO A 302 -10.03 19.35 19.31
C PRO A 302 -10.07 17.83 19.56
N ARG A 303 -9.80 17.40 20.79
CA ARG A 303 -10.00 16.01 21.17
C ARG A 303 -11.50 15.71 21.22
N GLY A 304 -11.93 14.61 20.59
CA GLY A 304 -13.30 14.13 20.61
C GLY A 304 -13.46 12.86 21.45
N GLY A 305 -14.48 12.07 21.11
CA GLY A 305 -14.83 10.87 21.86
C GLY A 305 -13.85 9.71 21.67
N MET A 306 -13.98 8.71 22.54
CA MET A 306 -13.15 7.48 22.54
C MET A 306 -13.92 6.21 22.18
N ASP A 307 -15.22 6.32 21.86
CA ASP A 307 -16.02 5.18 21.43
C ASP A 307 -15.74 4.85 19.96
N HIS A 308 -15.04 3.73 19.76
CA HIS A 308 -14.61 3.27 18.44
C HIS A 308 -15.77 2.77 17.58
N GLU A 309 -16.79 2.14 18.18
CA GLU A 309 -17.93 1.60 17.43
C GLU A 309 -18.83 2.71 16.90
N LEU A 310 -19.11 3.72 17.73
CA LEU A 310 -19.85 4.91 17.32
C LEU A 310 -19.09 5.71 16.25
N TRP A 311 -17.76 5.79 16.37
CA TRP A 311 -16.93 6.43 15.36
C TRP A 311 -16.98 5.69 14.02
N MET A 312 -16.83 4.36 14.03
CA MET A 312 -16.94 3.52 12.83
C MET A 312 -18.32 3.66 12.18
N LYS A 313 -19.38 3.63 12.98
CA LYS A 313 -20.75 3.85 12.51
C LYS A 313 -20.91 5.22 11.86
N CYS A 314 -20.42 6.29 12.48
CA CYS A 314 -20.47 7.63 11.91
C CYS A 314 -19.75 7.71 10.56
N CYS A 315 -18.54 7.14 10.46
CA CYS A 315 -17.78 7.13 9.21
C CYS A 315 -18.51 6.37 8.09
N ALA A 316 -19.15 5.25 8.42
CA ALA A 316 -19.95 4.46 7.48
C ALA A 316 -21.23 5.20 7.05
N ASP A 317 -21.98 5.76 7.99
CA ASP A 317 -23.23 6.48 7.72
C ASP A 317 -22.98 7.75 6.87
N ARG A 318 -21.80 8.38 7.01
CA ARG A 318 -21.37 9.54 6.21
C ARG A 318 -20.61 9.17 4.94
N GLY A 319 -20.30 7.89 4.72
CA GLY A 319 -19.53 7.45 3.56
C GLY A 319 -18.13 8.06 3.46
N CYS A 320 -17.45 8.35 4.59
CA CYS A 320 -16.20 9.13 4.58
C CYS A 320 -15.09 8.50 3.72
N TYR A 321 -15.11 7.18 3.51
CA TYR A 321 -14.14 6.47 2.67
C TYR A 321 -14.66 6.22 1.27
N GLU A 322 -15.95 5.94 1.12
CA GLU A 322 -16.66 5.74 -0.15
C GLU A 322 -16.63 7.01 -1.00
N GLU A 323 -16.90 8.17 -0.39
CA GLU A 323 -16.79 9.47 -1.05
C GLU A 323 -15.36 9.77 -1.50
N ARG A 324 -14.37 9.36 -0.70
CA ARG A 324 -12.95 9.46 -1.11
C ARG A 324 -12.69 8.62 -2.33
N GLU A 325 -13.12 7.37 -2.34
CA GLU A 325 -12.91 6.47 -3.48
C GLU A 325 -13.59 7.01 -4.76
N ALA A 326 -14.81 7.53 -4.64
CA ALA A 326 -15.51 8.17 -5.76
C ALA A 326 -14.76 9.42 -6.26
N CYS A 327 -14.24 10.24 -5.35
CA CYS A 327 -13.42 11.42 -5.66
C CYS A 327 -12.12 11.01 -6.40
N GLU A 328 -11.41 10.01 -5.86
CA GLU A 328 -10.17 9.48 -6.40
C GLU A 328 -10.36 8.85 -7.80
N ALA A 329 -11.46 8.13 -8.03
CA ALA A 329 -11.80 7.61 -9.35
C ALA A 329 -12.02 8.71 -10.40
N GLY A 330 -12.45 9.90 -9.95
CA GLY A 330 -12.58 11.10 -10.78
C GLY A 330 -11.24 11.77 -11.10
N CYS A 331 -10.18 11.50 -10.35
CA CYS A 331 -8.85 12.04 -10.62
C CYS A 331 -8.23 11.32 -11.83
N LYS A 332 -8.40 11.88 -13.03
CA LYS A 332 -7.90 11.38 -14.33
C LYS A 332 -6.36 11.42 -14.50
N GLY A 333 -5.62 11.10 -13.44
CA GLY A 333 -4.23 10.67 -13.52
C GLY A 333 -3.14 11.73 -13.68
N ARG A 334 -3.37 13.04 -13.43
CA ARG A 334 -2.28 14.03 -13.65
C ARG A 334 -2.03 15.13 -12.62
N GLU A 335 -2.75 15.19 -11.51
CA GLU A 335 -2.38 16.13 -10.44
C GLU A 335 -2.48 15.48 -9.07
N TRP A 336 -1.33 15.32 -8.40
CA TRP A 336 -1.25 14.88 -6.99
C TRP A 336 -2.18 15.72 -6.09
N ALA A 337 -2.36 17.00 -6.42
CA ALA A 337 -3.28 17.90 -5.75
C ALA A 337 -4.75 17.41 -5.71
N CYS A 338 -5.22 16.70 -6.75
CA CYS A 338 -6.57 16.11 -6.77
C CYS A 338 -6.70 15.00 -5.71
N TRP A 339 -5.73 14.08 -5.70
CA TRP A 339 -5.66 12.98 -4.73
C TRP A 339 -5.49 13.49 -3.30
N ASP A 340 -4.66 14.52 -3.11
CA ASP A 340 -4.45 15.17 -1.82
C ASP A 340 -5.75 15.81 -1.32
N GLN A 341 -6.53 16.42 -2.22
CA GLN A 341 -7.82 17.01 -1.87
C GLN A 341 -8.84 15.94 -1.46
N CYS A 342 -8.93 14.83 -2.18
CA CYS A 342 -9.79 13.70 -1.80
C CYS A 342 -9.38 13.12 -0.44
N SER A 343 -8.08 12.94 -0.23
CA SER A 343 -7.52 12.42 1.03
C SER A 343 -7.81 13.36 2.20
N LEU A 344 -7.63 14.67 2.02
CA LEU A 344 -7.97 15.66 3.05
C LEU A 344 -9.47 15.69 3.37
N GLY A 345 -10.32 15.57 2.35
CA GLY A 345 -11.77 15.49 2.55
C GLY A 345 -12.14 14.32 3.47
N SER A 346 -11.62 13.13 3.17
CA SER A 346 -11.83 11.92 3.98
C SER A 346 -11.30 12.07 5.42
N LEU A 347 -10.11 12.64 5.59
CA LEU A 347 -9.53 12.89 6.92
C LEU A 347 -10.37 13.87 7.73
N ARG A 348 -10.85 14.96 7.12
CA ARG A 348 -11.74 15.92 7.81
C ARG A 348 -13.06 15.27 8.19
N CYS A 349 -13.66 14.47 7.31
CA CYS A 349 -14.89 13.71 7.59
C CYS A 349 -14.71 12.76 8.79
N ALA A 350 -13.63 11.98 8.80
CA ALA A 350 -13.32 11.09 9.92
C ALA A 350 -13.08 11.85 11.23
N CYS A 351 -12.44 13.02 11.17
CA CYS A 351 -12.23 13.87 12.34
C CYS A 351 -13.49 14.55 12.86
N GLU A 352 -14.43 14.90 11.98
CA GLU A 352 -15.76 15.35 12.38
C GLU A 352 -16.51 14.24 13.13
N CYS A 353 -16.39 12.99 12.69
CA CYS A 353 -16.94 11.85 13.42
C CYS A 353 -16.32 11.68 14.81
N VAL A 354 -15.01 11.89 14.97
CA VAL A 354 -14.36 11.91 16.30
C VAL A 354 -15.03 12.94 17.22
N GLN A 355 -15.36 14.13 16.70
CA GLN A 355 -16.07 15.16 17.49
C GLN A 355 -17.51 14.79 17.83
N GLN A 356 -18.22 14.20 16.87
CA GLN A 356 -19.62 13.82 17.05
C GLN A 356 -19.77 12.77 18.14
N VAL A 357 -18.87 11.78 18.19
CA VAL A 357 -18.84 10.79 19.28
C VAL A 357 -18.63 11.45 20.64
N GLY A 358 -17.77 12.48 20.73
CA GLY A 358 -17.54 13.22 21.96
C GLY A 358 -18.73 14.07 22.41
N SER A 359 -19.58 14.48 21.46
CA SER A 359 -20.77 15.30 21.71
C SER A 359 -22.01 14.47 22.05
N ALA A 360 -21.97 13.15 21.82
CA ALA A 360 -23.08 12.22 22.08
C ALA A 360 -23.12 11.68 23.53
N ALA A 361 -22.25 12.16 24.43
CA ALA A 361 -22.35 11.82 25.84
C ALA A 361 -23.67 12.36 26.42
N PRO A 362 -24.47 11.52 27.12
CA PRO A 362 -25.71 11.97 27.72
C PRO A 362 -25.40 13.06 28.76
N SER A 363 -26.10 14.19 28.67
CA SER A 363 -26.12 15.18 29.75
C SER A 363 -26.58 14.49 31.04
N PRO A 364 -26.02 14.84 32.22
CA PRO A 364 -26.61 14.39 33.47
C PRO A 364 -28.08 14.81 33.51
N PRO A 365 -28.99 13.98 34.08
CA PRO A 365 -30.39 14.34 34.17
C PRO A 365 -30.50 15.68 34.90
N ALA A 366 -31.22 16.62 34.29
CA ALA A 366 -31.60 17.85 34.94
C ALA A 366 -32.48 17.46 36.15
N ASP A 367 -31.91 17.54 37.34
CA ASP A 367 -32.68 17.49 38.58
C ASP A 367 -33.65 18.67 38.56
N GLY A 368 -34.90 18.36 38.22
CA GLY A 368 -36.05 19.21 38.45
C GLY A 368 -36.31 19.30 39.96
N GLY A 369 -35.62 20.22 40.62
CA GLY A 369 -35.87 20.64 42.00
C GLY A 369 -36.35 22.08 42.03
N ASN A 370 -37.67 22.25 42.05
CA ASN A 370 -38.36 23.53 42.10
C ASN A 370 -38.29 24.16 43.50
N GLY A 371 -37.95 25.45 43.57
CA GLY A 371 -38.47 26.42 44.55
C GLY A 371 -37.95 26.38 46.00
N GLY A 372 -37.20 27.41 46.38
CA GLY A 372 -36.95 27.75 47.79
C GLY A 372 -36.11 29.02 47.95
N LEU A 373 -36.78 30.17 48.06
CA LEU A 373 -36.19 31.45 48.47
C LEU A 373 -35.46 31.33 49.81
N ALA A 374 -34.28 31.92 49.93
CA ALA A 374 -33.92 32.78 51.07
C ALA A 374 -32.64 33.58 50.78
N SER A 375 -32.80 34.91 50.81
CA SER A 375 -31.76 35.92 50.95
C SER A 375 -30.96 35.75 52.25
N GLY A 376 -29.70 36.17 52.29
CA GLY A 376 -28.99 36.36 53.56
C GLY A 376 -27.51 36.61 53.40
N ALA A 377 -27.09 37.83 53.73
CA ALA A 377 -25.72 38.32 53.73
C ALA A 377 -24.88 37.79 54.93
N THR A 378 -23.63 38.29 54.97
CA THR A 378 -22.71 38.47 56.12
C THR A 378 -21.62 37.42 56.40
N SER A 379 -20.38 37.79 56.03
CA SER A 379 -19.24 38.12 56.91
C SER A 379 -19.05 37.42 58.27
N GLY A 380 -17.80 37.01 58.56
CA GLY A 380 -17.25 36.62 59.87
C GLY A 380 -16.54 35.25 59.81
N ASP A 381 -15.22 35.13 59.76
CA ASP A 381 -14.15 35.47 60.72
C ASP A 381 -13.94 34.43 61.85
N GLN A 382 -12.66 34.05 62.00
CA GLN A 382 -11.92 33.50 63.16
C GLN A 382 -12.02 32.03 63.64
N GLY A 383 -10.79 31.51 63.90
CA GLY A 383 -10.39 30.71 65.08
C GLY A 383 -10.53 29.19 64.93
N GLN A 384 -9.50 28.39 64.66
CA GLN A 384 -8.25 28.09 65.40
C GLN A 384 -8.44 27.29 66.71
N LYS A 385 -7.58 26.27 66.84
CA LYS A 385 -7.20 25.45 68.03
C LYS A 385 -8.10 24.25 68.32
N GLU A 386 -7.63 23.09 68.76
CA GLU A 386 -6.30 22.52 69.04
C GLU A 386 -6.50 21.02 69.36
N GLY A 387 -5.46 20.21 69.14
CA GLY A 387 -5.09 19.07 70.01
C GLY A 387 -5.88 17.76 69.88
N THR A 388 -5.37 16.58 70.22
CA THR A 388 -4.03 16.01 70.46
C THR A 388 -4.25 14.53 70.86
N GLY A 389 -3.26 13.67 70.61
CA GLY A 389 -3.11 12.35 71.23
C GLY A 389 -3.65 11.20 70.38
N LEU A 390 -2.88 10.17 70.03
CA LEU A 390 -1.62 9.64 70.58
C LEU A 390 -0.85 8.91 69.46
#